data_AF-A0A839F124-F1
#
_entry.id   AF-A0A839F124-F1
#
_cell.length_a   1.000
_cell.length_b   1.000
_cell.length_c   1.000
_cell.angle_alpha   90.00
_cell.angle_beta   90.00
_cell.angle_gamma   90.00
#
_symmetry.space_group_name_H-M   'P 1'
#
loop_
_entity.id
_entity.type
_entity.pdbx_description
1 polymer ?
#
loop_
_entity_poly.entity_id
_entity_poly.type
_entity_poly.pdbx_seq_one_letter_code
_entity_poly.pdbx_strand_id
1 'polypeptide(L)'
;MDARAAEGASPACSPPTSVASTPEQTAWQLFVAATCPVNTVQYPYVTWQTWIEQNQLYGAGGAALAAGERPRFHMSPLAALLRAQADAMGKDKKKGKAKDAKDAANAHAALPDIANQNCNSNTWSGRTICEEARLNPDAQQYIVANGLNTRPGQVKFIEAGNVFKFPAPAVEIKADWIQLGSCNNPPQGVHVENVGGTCYALGGIHLISKLIDKWIWATFEPQNTTTNPQRCKVLGCNDPWGSSPATSQGASTQQTAALKALMVQANLAPEWFNYRLDGVQVDFLDASGKPTRLGNSIIEGDNAGNPQAMAKSSCITCHNLSSINPAGNEQNPNFIIGAPQPPPSGYVLRDFVWSLTLALPPPSN
;
A
#
# COMPACT_ATOMS: atom_id res chain seq x y z
N MET A 1 -2.56 13.98 -42.67
CA MET A 1 -2.34 12.52 -42.64
C MET A 1 -1.66 12.23 -41.31
N ASP A 2 -2.40 11.82 -40.29
CA ASP A 2 -1.82 11.33 -39.04
C ASP A 2 -2.49 9.99 -38.73
N ALA A 3 -2.02 8.98 -39.44
CA ALA A 3 -2.26 7.60 -39.09
C ALA A 3 -1.21 7.20 -38.05
N ARG A 4 -1.43 7.55 -36.78
CA ARG A 4 -0.83 6.77 -35.70
C ARG A 4 -1.62 5.48 -35.61
N ALA A 5 -1.10 4.45 -36.27
CA ALA A 5 -1.46 3.08 -36.01
C ALA A 5 -1.45 2.88 -34.48
N ALA A 6 -2.44 2.16 -33.96
CA ALA A 6 -2.40 1.68 -32.59
C ALA A 6 -1.15 0.81 -32.44
N GLU A 7 -0.06 1.39 -31.93
CA GLU A 7 1.07 0.65 -31.41
C GLU A 7 0.51 -0.35 -30.40
N GLY A 8 0.75 -1.64 -30.63
CA GLY A 8 0.41 -2.66 -29.66
C GLY A 8 1.00 -2.29 -28.30
N ALA A 9 0.29 -2.59 -27.21
CA ALA A 9 0.75 -2.28 -25.87
C ALA A 9 2.20 -2.78 -25.69
N SER A 10 3.09 -1.87 -25.27
CA SER A 10 4.50 -2.18 -25.05
C SER A 10 4.62 -3.42 -24.15
N PRO A 11 5.50 -4.40 -24.46
CA PRO A 11 5.72 -5.55 -23.58
C PRO A 11 6.11 -5.15 -22.15
N ALA A 12 6.75 -3.99 -21.97
CA ALA A 12 7.08 -3.44 -20.65
C ALA A 12 5.84 -3.00 -19.84
N CYS A 13 4.70 -2.80 -20.51
CA CYS A 13 3.41 -2.46 -19.91
C CYS A 13 2.53 -3.67 -19.58
N SER A 14 3.03 -4.88 -19.81
CA SER A 14 2.35 -6.12 -19.40
C SER A 14 2.97 -6.62 -18.09
N PRO A 15 2.18 -6.82 -17.01
CA PRO A 15 2.69 -7.40 -15.78
C PRO A 15 3.31 -8.79 -16.03
N PRO A 16 4.42 -9.13 -15.37
CA PRO A 16 4.99 -10.47 -15.50
C PRO A 16 4.04 -11.54 -14.95
N THR A 17 3.99 -12.71 -15.60
CA THR A 17 3.19 -13.86 -15.16
C THR A 17 4.00 -14.87 -14.34
N SER A 18 5.30 -14.63 -14.18
CA SER A 18 6.24 -15.44 -13.40
C SER A 18 7.34 -14.55 -12.83
N VAL A 19 8.03 -15.02 -11.80
CA VAL A 19 9.19 -14.32 -11.25
C VAL A 19 10.34 -14.25 -12.26
N ALA A 20 11.07 -13.14 -12.25
CA ALA A 20 12.31 -12.97 -12.97
C ALA A 20 13.49 -13.63 -12.23
N SER A 21 14.71 -13.42 -12.73
CA SER A 21 15.93 -13.99 -12.13
C SER A 21 16.21 -13.50 -10.71
N THR A 22 15.75 -12.28 -10.37
CA THR A 22 15.80 -11.75 -9.00
C THR A 22 14.45 -11.16 -8.57
N PRO A 23 14.17 -11.11 -7.26
CA PRO A 23 12.99 -10.41 -6.74
C PRO A 23 12.95 -8.93 -7.13
N GLU A 24 14.09 -8.24 -7.19
CA GLU A 24 14.18 -6.82 -7.55
C GLU A 24 13.82 -6.59 -9.02
N GLN A 25 14.31 -7.44 -9.93
CA GLN A 25 13.89 -7.39 -11.34
C GLN A 25 12.38 -7.58 -11.46
N THR A 26 11.82 -8.55 -10.73
CA THR A 26 10.38 -8.83 -10.74
C THR A 26 9.59 -7.62 -10.21
N ALA A 27 10.05 -7.01 -9.11
CA ALA A 27 9.45 -5.81 -8.53
C ALA A 27 9.47 -4.63 -9.51
N TRP A 28 10.58 -4.41 -10.21
CA TRP A 28 10.67 -3.36 -11.23
C TRP A 28 9.77 -3.61 -12.44
N GLN A 29 9.65 -4.85 -12.92
CA GLN A 29 8.73 -5.21 -14.00
C GLN A 29 7.27 -4.95 -13.60
N LEU A 30 6.89 -5.33 -12.38
CA LEU A 30 5.57 -5.04 -11.82
C LEU A 30 5.32 -3.53 -11.68
N PHE A 31 6.28 -2.79 -11.11
CA PHE A 31 6.18 -1.33 -10.94
C PHE A 31 6.04 -0.62 -12.28
N VAL A 32 6.86 -0.96 -13.27
CA VAL A 32 6.80 -0.34 -14.60
C VAL A 32 5.49 -0.66 -15.30
N ALA A 33 5.03 -1.91 -15.28
CA ALA A 33 3.74 -2.27 -15.87
C ALA A 33 2.57 -1.52 -15.19
N ALA A 34 2.61 -1.41 -13.85
CA ALA A 34 1.62 -0.68 -13.07
C ALA A 34 1.68 0.85 -13.30
N THR A 35 2.84 1.41 -13.66
CA THR A 35 3.04 2.84 -13.90
C THR A 35 2.98 3.25 -15.37
N CYS A 36 2.68 2.31 -16.27
CA CYS A 36 2.51 2.64 -17.68
C CYS A 36 1.42 3.70 -17.89
N PRO A 37 1.66 4.67 -18.79
CA PRO A 37 0.75 5.78 -19.01
C PRO A 37 -0.56 5.29 -19.62
N VAL A 38 -1.68 5.73 -19.05
CA VAL A 38 -3.01 5.50 -19.66
C VAL A 38 -3.49 6.72 -20.44
N ASN A 39 -2.96 7.91 -20.14
CA ASN A 39 -3.03 9.15 -20.93
C ASN A 39 -2.04 10.17 -20.35
N THR A 40 -1.97 11.38 -20.92
CA THR A 40 -1.01 12.43 -20.53
C THR A 40 -1.63 13.72 -20.01
N VAL A 41 -2.96 13.86 -20.00
CA VAL A 41 -3.64 15.15 -19.74
C VAL A 41 -4.82 15.06 -18.78
N GLN A 42 -5.28 13.86 -18.43
CA GLN A 42 -6.46 13.65 -17.61
C GLN A 42 -6.28 12.48 -16.65
N TYR A 43 -6.40 12.72 -15.35
CA TYR A 43 -6.40 11.64 -14.37
C TYR A 43 -7.47 10.55 -14.68
N PRO A 44 -7.16 9.24 -14.54
CA PRO A 44 -5.91 8.63 -14.05
C PRO A 44 -4.77 8.75 -15.06
N TYR A 45 -3.53 8.97 -14.61
CA TYR A 45 -2.37 9.15 -15.51
C TYR A 45 -1.65 7.85 -15.80
N VAL A 46 -1.67 6.92 -14.84
CA VAL A 46 -0.97 5.64 -14.92
C VAL A 46 -1.89 4.47 -14.58
N THR A 47 -1.51 3.28 -15.03
CA THR A 47 -2.36 2.07 -15.01
C THR A 47 -2.89 1.72 -13.62
N TRP A 48 -2.06 1.76 -12.57
CA TRP A 48 -2.50 1.38 -11.23
C TRP A 48 -3.57 2.30 -10.65
N GLN A 49 -3.68 3.53 -11.15
CA GLN A 49 -4.71 4.49 -10.70
C GLN A 49 -6.07 4.20 -11.33
N THR A 50 -6.14 3.30 -12.30
CA THR A 50 -7.42 2.80 -12.85
C THR A 50 -7.95 1.61 -12.07
N TRP A 51 -7.16 1.02 -11.19
CA TRP A 51 -7.53 -0.15 -10.38
C TRP A 51 -8.57 0.20 -9.33
N ILE A 52 -9.32 -0.78 -8.81
CA ILE A 52 -10.35 -0.49 -7.80
C ILE A 52 -9.68 -0.02 -6.50
N GLU A 53 -10.20 1.06 -5.93
CA GLU A 53 -9.77 1.55 -4.62
C GLU A 53 -10.46 0.75 -3.49
N GLN A 54 -9.77 0.52 -2.38
CA GLN A 54 -10.24 -0.39 -1.33
C GLN A 54 -11.56 0.05 -0.67
N ASN A 55 -11.76 1.32 -0.37
CA ASN A 55 -13.03 1.81 0.15
C ASN A 55 -14.18 1.64 -0.84
N GLN A 56 -13.92 1.78 -2.14
CA GLN A 56 -14.91 1.47 -3.18
C GLN A 56 -15.31 -0.01 -3.18
N LEU A 57 -14.35 -0.92 -2.90
CA LEU A 57 -14.59 -2.36 -2.89
C LEU A 57 -15.32 -2.85 -1.63
N TYR A 58 -14.96 -2.34 -0.45
CA TYR A 58 -15.38 -2.89 0.84
C TYR A 58 -16.47 -2.08 1.58
N GLY A 59 -16.78 -0.86 1.13
CA GLY A 59 -17.73 0.05 1.78
C GLY A 59 -19.20 -0.39 1.75
N ALA A 60 -20.07 0.40 2.40
CA ALA A 60 -21.51 0.11 2.57
C ALA A 60 -22.23 0.18 1.23
N GLY A 61 -22.26 -0.94 0.52
CA GLY A 61 -23.04 -1.12 -0.69
C GLY A 61 -22.59 -0.26 -1.88
N GLY A 62 -21.30 0.11 -1.96
CA GLY A 62 -20.82 0.94 -3.06
C GLY A 62 -21.67 2.19 -3.24
N ALA A 63 -21.91 2.94 -2.15
CA ALA A 63 -22.60 4.23 -2.24
C ALA A 63 -22.02 4.99 -3.43
N ALA A 64 -22.85 5.16 -4.45
CA ALA A 64 -22.43 5.77 -5.69
C ALA A 64 -21.86 7.13 -5.33
N LEU A 65 -20.61 7.33 -5.69
CA LEU A 65 -19.96 8.61 -5.56
C LEU A 65 -20.81 9.61 -6.34
N ALA A 66 -21.03 10.80 -5.78
CA ALA A 66 -21.70 11.83 -6.56
C ALA A 66 -20.92 12.05 -7.87
N ALA A 67 -21.61 12.45 -8.94
CA ALA A 67 -20.95 12.68 -10.21
C ALA A 67 -19.81 13.71 -10.05
N GLY A 68 -18.57 13.27 -10.24
CA GLY A 68 -17.36 14.09 -10.04
C GLY A 68 -16.63 13.87 -8.71
N GLU A 69 -17.25 13.19 -7.74
CA GLU A 69 -16.56 12.71 -6.55
C GLU A 69 -15.80 11.42 -6.85
N ARG A 70 -14.55 11.36 -6.42
CA ARG A 70 -13.74 10.14 -6.40
C ARG A 70 -13.03 10.14 -5.05
N PRO A 71 -13.44 9.32 -4.05
CA PRO A 71 -12.68 9.16 -2.83
C PRO A 71 -11.40 8.49 -3.28
N ARG A 72 -10.34 9.28 -3.29
CA ARG A 72 -9.03 8.80 -3.68
C ARG A 72 -8.31 8.28 -2.47
N PHE A 73 -8.26 9.11 -1.43
CA PHE A 73 -7.58 8.74 -0.21
C PHE A 73 -8.53 8.21 0.84
N HIS A 74 -7.97 7.36 1.68
CA HIS A 74 -8.63 6.74 2.79
C HIS A 74 -7.67 6.57 3.96
N MET A 75 -8.24 6.27 5.11
CA MET A 75 -7.48 5.84 6.27
C MET A 75 -7.02 4.39 6.07
N SER A 76 -5.81 4.07 6.54
CA SER A 76 -5.31 2.68 6.49
C SER A 76 -6.22 1.70 7.25
N PRO A 77 -6.26 0.41 6.88
CA PRO A 77 -6.99 -0.60 7.65
C PRO A 77 -6.61 -0.66 9.12
N LEU A 78 -5.32 -0.46 9.42
CA LEU A 78 -4.80 -0.36 10.79
C LEU A 78 -5.42 0.84 11.53
N ALA A 79 -5.37 2.02 10.93
CA ALA A 79 -5.91 3.23 11.56
C ALA A 79 -7.45 3.15 11.69
N ALA A 80 -8.15 2.55 10.73
CA ALA A 80 -9.58 2.29 10.82
C ALA A 80 -9.93 1.34 11.98
N LEU A 81 -9.15 0.27 12.16
CA LEU A 81 -9.30 -0.66 13.28
C LEU A 81 -9.04 0.03 14.62
N LEU A 82 -7.96 0.79 14.74
CA LEU A 82 -7.62 1.54 15.96
C LEU A 82 -8.69 2.60 16.28
N ARG A 83 -9.26 3.27 15.27
CA ARG A 83 -10.41 4.18 15.43
C ARG A 83 -11.62 3.45 15.98
N ALA A 84 -12.00 2.34 15.36
CA ALA A 84 -13.16 1.55 15.80
C ALA A 84 -12.99 1.05 17.25
N GLN A 85 -11.78 0.63 17.62
CA GLN A 85 -11.44 0.27 19.00
C GLN A 85 -11.57 1.46 19.96
N ALA A 86 -11.02 2.62 19.59
CA ALA A 86 -11.13 3.83 20.39
C ALA A 86 -12.58 4.28 20.57
N ASP A 87 -13.39 4.22 19.51
CA ASP A 87 -14.82 4.54 19.53
C ASP A 87 -15.61 3.58 20.43
N ALA A 88 -15.32 2.28 20.37
CA ALA A 88 -15.94 1.28 21.22
C ALA A 88 -15.63 1.56 22.70
N MET A 89 -14.35 1.81 23.04
CA MET A 89 -13.95 2.20 24.39
C MET A 89 -14.62 3.51 24.84
N GLY A 90 -14.79 4.48 23.93
CA GLY A 90 -15.52 5.73 24.20
C GLY A 90 -17.02 5.52 24.48
N LYS A 91 -17.66 4.55 23.83
CA LYS A 91 -19.06 4.16 24.08
C LYS A 91 -19.21 3.46 25.44
N ASP A 92 -18.22 2.66 25.85
CA ASP A 92 -18.22 2.01 27.17
C ASP A 92 -18.05 3.02 28.32
N LYS A 93 -17.31 4.11 28.12
CA LYS A 93 -17.29 5.26 29.05
C LYS A 93 -18.70 5.83 29.29
N LYS A 94 -19.50 6.01 28.23
CA LYS A 94 -20.89 6.51 28.34
C LYS A 94 -21.83 5.53 29.05
N LYS A 95 -21.45 4.25 29.14
CA LYS A 95 -22.16 3.19 29.89
C LYS A 95 -21.59 2.96 31.30
N GLY A 96 -20.69 3.82 31.79
CA GLY A 96 -20.15 3.76 33.15
C GLY A 96 -19.13 2.64 33.40
N LYS A 97 -18.53 2.06 32.35
CA LYS A 97 -17.48 1.04 32.46
C LYS A 97 -16.22 1.51 31.73
N ALA A 98 -15.21 1.99 32.46
CA ALA A 98 -13.77 1.77 32.22
C ALA A 98 -12.87 2.85 32.85
N LYS A 99 -11.69 2.41 33.26
CA LYS A 99 -10.74 3.07 34.15
C LYS A 99 -9.65 3.89 33.43
N ASP A 100 -9.55 3.87 32.10
CA ASP A 100 -8.41 4.50 31.41
C ASP A 100 -8.87 5.49 30.34
N ALA A 101 -9.19 6.70 30.81
CA ALA A 101 -9.74 7.75 29.97
C ALA A 101 -8.71 8.44 29.05
N LYS A 102 -7.42 8.34 29.36
CA LYS A 102 -6.31 8.94 28.61
C LYS A 102 -5.98 8.20 27.31
N ASP A 103 -6.06 6.88 27.30
CA ASP A 103 -5.64 6.07 26.15
C ASP A 103 -6.59 6.22 24.96
N ALA A 104 -7.89 6.33 25.21
CA ALA A 104 -8.89 6.60 24.18
C ALA A 104 -8.76 8.01 23.55
N ALA A 105 -8.32 9.01 24.32
CA ALA A 105 -8.11 10.37 23.81
C ALA A 105 -6.85 10.46 22.94
N ASN A 106 -5.78 9.75 23.31
CA ASN A 106 -4.56 9.64 22.50
C ASN A 106 -4.83 8.87 21.19
N ALA A 107 -5.68 7.84 21.21
CA ALA A 107 -6.09 7.11 20.01
C ALA A 107 -6.97 7.97 19.08
N HIS A 108 -7.85 8.82 19.61
CA HIS A 108 -8.63 9.77 18.80
C HIS A 108 -7.78 10.86 18.14
N ALA A 109 -6.79 11.38 18.86
CA ALA A 109 -5.89 12.41 18.34
C ALA A 109 -4.98 11.92 17.21
N ALA A 110 -4.80 10.60 17.03
CA ALA A 110 -4.02 10.03 15.93
C ALA A 110 -4.82 9.85 14.63
N LEU A 111 -6.09 10.28 14.60
CA LEU A 111 -6.99 9.92 13.51
C LEU A 111 -7.42 11.14 12.68
N PRO A 112 -7.41 11.05 11.34
CA PRO A 112 -7.84 12.09 10.40
C PRO A 112 -9.17 12.75 10.75
N ASP A 113 -9.17 14.06 10.94
CA ASP A 113 -10.39 14.85 10.93
C ASP A 113 -10.80 15.18 9.49
N ILE A 114 -12.09 15.46 9.34
CA ILE A 114 -12.82 15.93 8.16
C ILE A 114 -13.11 14.92 7.02
N ALA A 115 -14.40 14.84 6.72
CA ALA A 115 -15.03 14.12 5.62
C ALA A 115 -14.70 14.78 4.26
N ASN A 116 -13.50 14.50 3.76
CA ASN A 116 -13.16 14.36 2.35
C ASN A 116 -11.74 13.77 2.33
N GLN A 117 -11.64 12.44 2.21
CA GLN A 117 -10.41 11.67 1.98
C GLN A 117 -9.55 11.22 3.20
N ASN A 118 -9.93 11.50 4.45
CA ASN A 118 -9.31 10.91 5.66
C ASN A 118 -7.75 10.93 5.70
N CYS A 119 -7.12 12.05 5.33
CA CYS A 119 -5.67 12.21 5.39
C CYS A 119 -5.15 12.36 6.82
N ASN A 120 -3.96 11.83 7.11
CA ASN A 120 -3.30 12.02 8.40
C ASN A 120 -2.53 13.34 8.43
N SER A 121 -2.94 14.28 9.29
CA SER A 121 -2.21 15.54 9.54
C SER A 121 -1.36 15.51 10.81
N ASN A 122 -1.40 14.42 11.58
CA ASN A 122 -0.61 14.20 12.80
C ASN A 122 0.56 13.24 12.53
N THR A 123 1.25 13.46 11.43
CA THR A 123 2.43 12.69 11.01
C THR A 123 3.68 13.10 11.81
N TRP A 124 4.74 12.30 11.73
CA TRP A 124 6.00 12.60 12.42
C TRP A 124 6.59 13.96 12.02
N SER A 125 6.50 14.33 10.74
CA SER A 125 7.00 15.60 10.22
C SER A 125 6.01 16.78 10.37
N GLY A 126 4.79 16.53 10.82
CA GLY A 126 3.70 17.52 10.83
C GLY A 126 3.11 17.81 9.44
N ARG A 127 3.50 17.05 8.41
CA ARG A 127 2.90 17.13 7.06
C ARG A 127 1.54 16.44 7.04
N THR A 128 0.70 16.85 6.10
CA THR A 128 -0.51 16.08 5.79
C THR A 128 -0.17 15.02 4.75
N ILE A 129 -0.35 13.74 5.11
CA ILE A 129 -0.14 12.59 4.24
C ILE A 129 -1.47 11.86 4.06
N CYS A 130 -1.82 11.59 2.81
CA CYS A 130 -3.01 10.86 2.45
C CYS A 130 -2.63 9.51 1.85
N GLU A 131 -3.35 8.46 2.23
CA GLU A 131 -3.07 7.09 1.76
C GLU A 131 -4.10 6.66 0.72
N GLU A 132 -3.66 5.92 -0.28
CA GLU A 132 -4.51 5.28 -1.29
C GLU A 132 -4.01 3.86 -1.53
N ALA A 133 -4.90 2.88 -1.39
CA ALA A 133 -4.60 1.49 -1.69
C ALA A 133 -5.57 0.95 -2.74
N ARG A 134 -5.02 0.28 -3.75
CA ARG A 134 -5.75 -0.20 -4.92
C ARG A 134 -5.39 -1.64 -5.27
N LEU A 135 -6.40 -2.37 -5.73
CA LEU A 135 -6.31 -3.77 -6.12
C LEU A 135 -6.48 -3.90 -7.63
N ASN A 136 -5.56 -4.60 -8.28
CA ASN A 136 -5.69 -4.84 -9.72
C ASN A 136 -6.94 -5.67 -10.06
N PRO A 137 -7.37 -5.72 -11.34
CA PRO A 137 -8.58 -6.41 -11.74
C PRO A 137 -8.65 -7.89 -11.29
N ASP A 138 -7.54 -8.62 -11.31
CA ASP A 138 -7.49 -10.02 -10.87
C ASP A 138 -7.77 -10.17 -9.37
N ALA A 139 -7.18 -9.31 -8.54
CA ALA A 139 -7.44 -9.30 -7.11
C ALA A 139 -8.89 -8.89 -6.79
N GLN A 140 -9.39 -7.85 -7.47
CA GLN A 140 -10.78 -7.43 -7.38
C GLN A 140 -11.75 -8.56 -7.73
N GLN A 141 -11.50 -9.24 -8.86
CA GLN A 141 -12.36 -10.33 -9.34
C GLN A 141 -12.40 -11.47 -8.33
N TYR A 142 -11.24 -11.86 -7.77
CA TYR A 142 -11.18 -12.89 -6.73
C TYR A 142 -12.05 -12.54 -5.52
N ILE A 143 -11.96 -11.30 -5.05
CA ILE A 143 -12.74 -10.82 -3.89
C ILE A 143 -14.24 -10.86 -4.18
N VAL A 144 -14.67 -10.30 -5.32
CA VAL A 144 -16.09 -10.21 -5.68
C VAL A 144 -16.69 -11.58 -5.97
N ALA A 145 -16.00 -12.42 -6.75
CA ALA A 145 -16.50 -13.74 -7.14
C ALA A 145 -16.71 -14.68 -5.95
N ASN A 146 -15.96 -14.49 -4.86
CA ASN A 146 -16.07 -15.28 -3.64
C ASN A 146 -16.86 -14.57 -2.52
N GLY A 147 -17.48 -13.42 -2.80
CA GLY A 147 -18.27 -12.66 -1.82
C GLY A 147 -17.45 -12.09 -0.65
N LEU A 148 -16.13 -11.95 -0.80
CA LEU A 148 -15.21 -11.56 0.26
C LEU A 148 -15.24 -10.07 0.58
N ASN A 149 -15.94 -9.28 -0.22
CA ASN A 149 -16.12 -7.84 -0.02
C ASN A 149 -17.04 -7.49 1.15
N THR A 150 -17.68 -8.48 1.78
CA THR A 150 -18.48 -8.31 2.99
C THR A 150 -18.01 -9.24 4.10
N ARG A 151 -18.10 -8.81 5.35
CA ARG A 151 -17.71 -9.65 6.49
C ARG A 151 -18.54 -10.94 6.60
N PRO A 152 -19.87 -10.94 6.40
CA PRO A 152 -20.66 -12.16 6.41
C PRO A 152 -20.31 -13.09 5.24
N GLY A 153 -19.92 -12.53 4.08
CA GLY A 153 -19.44 -13.33 2.96
C GLY A 153 -18.11 -14.01 3.26
N GLN A 154 -17.17 -13.33 3.91
CA GLN A 154 -15.93 -13.95 4.40
C GLN A 154 -16.18 -15.06 5.43
N VAL A 155 -17.10 -14.86 6.38
CA VAL A 155 -17.49 -15.90 7.35
C VAL A 155 -18.06 -17.12 6.64
N LYS A 156 -19.02 -16.93 5.72
CA LYS A 156 -19.58 -18.03 4.91
C LYS A 156 -18.51 -18.76 4.09
N PHE A 157 -17.53 -18.03 3.56
CA PHE A 157 -16.44 -18.61 2.78
C PHE A 157 -15.61 -19.59 3.63
N ILE A 158 -15.23 -19.23 4.85
CA ILE A 158 -14.46 -20.10 5.75
C ILE A 158 -15.30 -21.21 6.39
N GLU A 159 -16.59 -20.97 6.68
CA GLU A 159 -17.50 -22.00 7.19
C GLU A 159 -17.73 -23.13 6.18
N ALA A 160 -17.66 -22.80 4.88
CA ALA A 160 -17.66 -23.78 3.80
C ALA A 160 -16.33 -24.55 3.65
N GLY A 161 -15.34 -24.30 4.52
CA GLY A 161 -14.04 -24.96 4.50
C GLY A 161 -13.05 -24.39 3.48
N ASN A 162 -13.35 -23.25 2.86
CA ASN A 162 -12.44 -22.62 1.91
C ASN A 162 -11.31 -21.86 2.63
N VAL A 163 -10.19 -21.72 1.91
CA VAL A 163 -9.03 -20.94 2.33
C VAL A 163 -8.82 -19.75 1.39
N PHE A 164 -8.39 -18.61 1.94
CA PHE A 164 -8.05 -17.46 1.11
C PHE A 164 -6.79 -17.78 0.31
N LYS A 165 -6.87 -17.59 -1.00
CA LYS A 165 -5.77 -17.82 -1.94
C LYS A 165 -6.01 -16.99 -3.18
N PHE A 166 -5.42 -15.80 -3.21
CA PHE A 166 -5.47 -14.92 -4.37
C PHE A 166 -4.77 -15.60 -5.57
N PRO A 167 -5.21 -15.29 -6.81
CA PRO A 167 -4.58 -15.83 -8.00
C PRO A 167 -3.20 -15.18 -8.24
N ALA A 168 -2.28 -15.88 -8.90
CA ALA A 168 -0.91 -15.39 -9.12
C ALA A 168 -0.81 -13.98 -9.76
N PRO A 169 -1.69 -13.58 -10.70
CA PRO A 169 -1.68 -12.22 -11.26
C PRO A 169 -2.14 -11.12 -10.29
N ALA A 170 -2.63 -11.45 -9.10
CA ALA A 170 -3.09 -10.45 -8.13
C ALA A 170 -1.95 -9.51 -7.70
N VAL A 171 -2.25 -8.22 -7.73
CA VAL A 171 -1.37 -7.13 -7.30
C VAL A 171 -2.17 -6.13 -6.48
N GLU A 172 -1.57 -5.67 -5.39
CA GLU A 172 -2.07 -4.53 -4.61
C GLU A 172 -0.97 -3.46 -4.57
N ILE A 173 -1.36 -2.20 -4.74
CA ILE A 173 -0.50 -1.03 -4.56
C ILE A 173 -1.07 -0.21 -3.42
N LYS A 174 -0.21 0.20 -2.51
CA LYS A 174 -0.48 1.23 -1.51
C LYS A 174 0.45 2.40 -1.76
N ALA A 175 -0.09 3.61 -1.76
CA ALA A 175 0.61 4.84 -2.09
C ALA A 175 0.29 5.91 -1.05
N ASP A 176 1.34 6.58 -0.57
CA ASP A 176 1.20 7.72 0.35
C ASP A 176 1.57 9.02 -0.36
N TRP A 177 0.68 10.00 -0.20
CA TRP A 177 0.65 11.25 -0.92
C TRP A 177 0.82 12.42 0.04
N ILE A 178 1.88 13.20 -0.16
CA ILE A 178 2.20 14.36 0.67
C ILE A 178 1.45 15.56 0.10
N GLN A 179 0.59 16.18 0.90
CA GLN A 179 -0.08 17.43 0.51
C GLN A 179 0.96 18.55 0.32
N LEU A 180 0.89 19.22 -0.82
CA LEU A 180 1.73 20.37 -1.16
C LEU A 180 0.98 21.68 -0.87
N GLY A 181 1.74 22.73 -0.61
CA GLY A 181 1.17 24.08 -0.46
C GLY A 181 0.65 24.68 -1.77
N SER A 182 1.13 24.22 -2.93
CA SER A 182 0.69 24.70 -4.24
C SER A 182 1.03 23.70 -5.35
N CYS A 183 0.29 23.78 -6.46
CA CYS A 183 0.63 23.14 -7.73
C CYS A 183 1.62 23.95 -8.57
N ASN A 184 1.89 25.20 -8.20
CA ASN A 184 2.81 26.06 -8.93
C ASN A 184 4.25 25.66 -8.60
N ASN A 185 5.01 25.26 -9.62
CA ASN A 185 6.40 24.79 -9.50
C ASN A 185 6.55 23.60 -8.51
N PRO A 186 5.93 22.45 -8.81
CA PRO A 186 5.97 21.30 -7.91
C PRO A 186 7.40 20.70 -7.82
N PRO A 187 7.70 19.93 -6.76
CA PRO A 187 8.96 19.23 -6.63
C PRO A 187 9.27 18.39 -7.87
N GLN A 188 10.47 18.57 -8.43
CA GLN A 188 10.91 17.85 -9.61
C GLN A 188 11.27 16.39 -9.29
N GLY A 189 11.07 15.49 -10.25
CA GLY A 189 11.38 14.06 -10.06
C GLY A 189 10.44 13.37 -9.05
N VAL A 190 9.24 13.90 -8.87
CA VAL A 190 8.19 13.30 -8.03
C VAL A 190 6.90 13.39 -8.82
N HIS A 191 6.12 12.31 -8.81
CA HIS A 191 4.82 12.31 -9.44
C HIS A 191 3.85 13.18 -8.62
N VAL A 192 3.24 14.17 -9.26
CA VAL A 192 2.41 15.18 -8.60
C VAL A 192 1.06 15.27 -9.27
N GLU A 193 0.01 15.37 -8.46
CA GLU A 193 -1.35 15.40 -8.93
C GLU A 193 -2.19 16.45 -8.22
N ASN A 194 -3.16 16.99 -8.96
CA ASN A 194 -4.22 17.83 -8.41
C ASN A 194 -5.47 16.99 -8.17
N VAL A 195 -5.89 16.90 -6.92
CA VAL A 195 -7.12 16.22 -6.49
C VAL A 195 -8.00 17.25 -5.82
N GLY A 196 -9.15 17.57 -6.44
CA GLY A 196 -10.12 18.49 -5.87
C GLY A 196 -9.54 19.89 -5.58
N GLY A 197 -8.61 20.37 -6.40
CA GLY A 197 -7.95 21.67 -6.23
C GLY A 197 -6.73 21.66 -5.30
N THR A 198 -6.43 20.53 -4.66
CA THR A 198 -5.27 20.38 -3.78
C THR A 198 -4.18 19.57 -4.46
N CYS A 199 -2.93 20.01 -4.36
CA CYS A 199 -1.81 19.28 -4.95
C CYS A 199 -1.17 18.30 -3.98
N TYR A 200 -0.80 17.14 -4.52
CA TYR A 200 -0.21 16.04 -3.78
C TYR A 200 0.99 15.48 -4.50
N ALA A 201 2.08 15.24 -3.78
CA ALA A 201 3.27 14.56 -4.26
C ALA A 201 3.30 13.11 -3.77
N LEU A 202 3.49 12.16 -4.68
CA LEU A 202 3.60 10.75 -4.36
C LEU A 202 4.92 10.46 -3.64
N GLY A 203 4.86 10.29 -2.33
CA GLY A 203 6.03 10.16 -1.46
C GLY A 203 6.56 8.73 -1.34
N GLY A 204 5.70 7.72 -1.46
CA GLY A 204 6.10 6.32 -1.35
C GLY A 204 5.05 5.38 -1.93
N ILE A 205 5.50 4.23 -2.42
CA ILE A 205 4.65 3.14 -2.91
C ILE A 205 5.10 1.82 -2.29
N HIS A 206 4.18 1.08 -1.67
CA HIS A 206 4.29 -0.36 -1.51
C HIS A 206 3.59 -1.06 -2.67
N LEU A 207 4.25 -2.06 -3.24
CA LEU A 207 3.70 -2.95 -4.25
C LEU A 207 3.81 -4.37 -3.72
N ILE A 208 2.70 -5.11 -3.76
CA ILE A 208 2.69 -6.53 -3.43
C ILE A 208 2.11 -7.37 -4.56
N SER A 209 2.67 -8.55 -4.80
CA SER A 209 2.24 -9.46 -5.86
C SER A 209 2.19 -10.91 -5.43
N LYS A 210 1.16 -11.63 -5.90
CA LYS A 210 0.91 -13.05 -5.59
C LYS A 210 1.67 -14.04 -6.49
N LEU A 211 2.65 -13.58 -7.27
CA LEU A 211 3.46 -14.45 -8.13
C LEU A 211 4.21 -15.58 -7.38
N ILE A 212 4.32 -15.48 -6.04
CA ILE A 212 4.81 -16.54 -5.16
C ILE A 212 3.84 -16.79 -4.00
N ASP A 213 4.01 -17.90 -3.29
CA ASP A 213 3.12 -18.27 -2.19
C ASP A 213 3.10 -17.26 -1.04
N LYS A 214 4.26 -16.71 -0.67
CA LYS A 214 4.41 -15.74 0.43
C LYS A 214 4.22 -14.27 0.03
N TRP A 215 3.81 -14.01 -1.21
CA TRP A 215 3.81 -12.70 -1.85
C TRP A 215 5.20 -12.06 -2.01
N ILE A 216 5.39 -11.33 -3.09
CA ILE A 216 6.51 -10.42 -3.29
C ILE A 216 6.12 -9.07 -2.69
N TRP A 217 6.95 -8.51 -1.83
CA TRP A 217 6.77 -7.21 -1.19
C TRP A 217 7.87 -6.26 -1.62
N ALA A 218 7.53 -5.16 -2.27
CA ALA A 218 8.49 -4.16 -2.73
C ALA A 218 8.05 -2.76 -2.31
N THR A 219 9.02 -1.89 -2.02
CA THR A 219 8.76 -0.48 -1.71
C THR A 219 9.60 0.44 -2.59
N PHE A 220 8.99 1.53 -3.04
CA PHE A 220 9.61 2.52 -3.90
C PHE A 220 9.44 3.93 -3.32
N GLU A 221 10.51 4.71 -3.41
CA GLU A 221 10.54 6.11 -3.00
C GLU A 221 11.21 6.97 -4.08
N PRO A 222 10.73 8.21 -4.31
CA PRO A 222 11.44 9.16 -5.17
C PRO A 222 12.71 9.65 -4.48
N GLN A 223 13.77 9.85 -5.27
CA GLN A 223 15.00 10.48 -4.78
C GLN A 223 14.84 12.00 -4.77
N ASN A 224 14.07 12.51 -3.81
CA ASN A 224 13.80 13.94 -3.68
C ASN A 224 13.92 14.35 -2.20
N THR A 225 14.85 15.24 -1.89
CA THR A 225 15.10 15.66 -0.50
C THR A 225 14.07 16.64 0.04
N THR A 226 13.27 17.28 -0.82
CA THR A 226 12.17 18.16 -0.40
C THR A 226 10.97 17.35 0.06
N THR A 227 10.59 16.31 -0.68
CA THR A 227 9.45 15.45 -0.33
C THR A 227 9.86 14.28 0.57
N ASN A 228 11.09 13.79 0.46
CA ASN A 228 11.54 12.64 1.24
C ASN A 228 13.02 12.75 1.67
N PRO A 229 13.32 13.58 2.69
CA PRO A 229 14.68 13.67 3.23
C PRO A 229 15.12 12.44 4.05
N GLN A 230 14.24 11.46 4.29
CA GLN A 230 14.53 10.29 5.13
C GLN A 230 14.72 8.98 4.36
N ARG A 231 14.54 9.01 3.03
CA ARG A 231 14.76 7.88 2.13
C ARG A 231 16.06 7.14 2.46
N CYS A 232 15.98 5.82 2.61
CA CYS A 232 17.11 4.92 2.90
C CYS A 232 17.96 5.23 4.15
N LYS A 233 17.59 6.16 5.05
CA LYS A 233 18.47 6.54 6.18
C LYS A 233 18.45 5.55 7.34
N VAL A 234 17.34 4.85 7.54
CA VAL A 234 17.15 3.96 8.71
C VAL A 234 17.53 2.52 8.39
N LEU A 235 17.01 1.97 7.29
CA LEU A 235 17.24 0.58 6.89
C LEU A 235 18.31 0.43 5.81
N GLY A 236 18.77 1.53 5.22
CA GLY A 236 19.43 1.49 3.93
C GLY A 236 18.47 1.15 2.80
N CYS A 237 19.02 1.13 1.58
CA CYS A 237 18.36 0.57 0.41
C CYS A 237 19.25 -0.49 -0.24
N ASN A 238 18.63 -1.49 -0.85
CA ASN A 238 19.28 -2.57 -1.59
C ASN A 238 18.48 -2.92 -2.85
N ASP A 239 19.01 -2.51 -4.01
CA ASP A 239 18.44 -2.73 -5.34
C ASP A 239 19.58 -3.06 -6.34
N PRO A 240 20.12 -4.29 -6.31
CA PRO A 240 21.19 -4.72 -7.20
C PRO A 240 20.84 -4.76 -8.68
N TRP A 241 19.54 -4.69 -9.03
CA TRP A 241 19.10 -4.71 -10.42
C TRP A 241 18.86 -3.32 -10.99
N GLY A 242 18.20 -2.43 -10.25
CA GLY A 242 17.77 -1.13 -10.73
C GLY A 242 18.68 0.04 -10.36
N SER A 243 19.51 -0.11 -9.32
CA SER A 243 20.30 0.99 -8.76
C SER A 243 21.81 0.80 -8.90
N SER A 244 22.52 1.90 -9.13
CA SER A 244 23.99 1.97 -9.16
C SER A 244 24.47 3.17 -8.32
N PRO A 245 25.15 2.95 -7.17
CA PRO A 245 25.44 1.63 -6.58
C PRO A 245 24.17 0.88 -6.16
N ALA A 246 24.28 -0.45 -6.04
CA ALA A 246 23.20 -1.35 -5.64
C ALA A 246 22.65 -1.04 -4.23
N THR A 247 23.52 -0.59 -3.33
CA THR A 247 23.15 -0.24 -1.95
C THR A 247 23.37 1.24 -1.69
N SER A 248 22.52 1.83 -0.85
CA SER A 248 22.72 3.20 -0.38
C SER A 248 22.25 3.40 1.06
N GLN A 249 22.83 4.41 1.71
CA GLN A 249 22.49 4.85 3.07
C GLN A 249 22.09 6.33 3.02
N GLY A 250 20.96 6.60 2.38
CA GLY A 250 20.42 7.95 2.16
C GLY A 250 21.00 8.72 0.97
N ALA A 251 22.01 8.17 0.28
CA ALA A 251 22.55 8.75 -0.94
C ALA A 251 21.65 8.45 -2.16
N SER A 252 21.63 9.39 -3.10
CA SER A 252 21.02 9.14 -4.42
C SER A 252 21.87 8.17 -5.24
N THR A 253 21.19 7.39 -6.07
CA THR A 253 21.74 6.37 -6.97
C THR A 253 21.35 6.66 -8.41
N GLN A 254 22.20 6.23 -9.33
CA GLN A 254 21.89 6.21 -10.76
C GLN A 254 21.07 4.98 -11.09
N GLN A 255 20.30 5.03 -12.19
CA GLN A 255 19.65 3.83 -12.72
C GLN A 255 20.69 2.94 -13.40
N THR A 256 20.51 1.63 -13.32
CA THR A 256 21.20 0.72 -14.23
C THR A 256 20.70 0.91 -15.66
N ALA A 257 21.49 0.49 -16.65
CA ALA A 257 21.09 0.53 -18.05
C ALA A 257 19.82 -0.31 -18.31
N ALA A 258 19.67 -1.44 -17.59
CA ALA A 258 18.51 -2.33 -17.71
C ALA A 258 17.22 -1.65 -17.23
N LEU A 259 17.24 -1.03 -16.04
CA LEU A 259 16.08 -0.29 -15.54
C LEU A 259 15.72 0.87 -16.47
N LYS A 260 16.72 1.66 -16.89
CA LYS A 260 16.49 2.77 -17.81
C LYS A 260 15.86 2.31 -19.12
N ALA A 261 16.34 1.21 -19.70
CA ALA A 261 15.78 0.64 -20.92
C ALA A 261 14.32 0.18 -20.71
N LEU A 262 14.01 -0.47 -19.59
CA LEU A 262 12.65 -0.90 -19.24
C LEU A 262 11.68 0.29 -19.15
N MET A 263 12.08 1.36 -18.45
CA MET A 263 11.25 2.56 -18.30
C MET A 263 11.07 3.33 -19.61
N VAL A 264 12.10 3.39 -20.47
CA VAL A 264 12.00 3.98 -21.82
C VAL A 264 11.05 3.16 -22.69
N GLN A 265 11.16 1.84 -22.66
CA GLN A 265 10.28 0.94 -23.42
C GLN A 265 8.81 1.07 -23.00
N ALA A 266 8.57 1.36 -21.71
CA ALA A 266 7.23 1.63 -21.17
C ALA A 266 6.73 3.06 -21.44
N ASN A 267 7.55 3.93 -22.04
CA ASN A 267 7.24 5.34 -22.27
C ASN A 267 6.79 6.06 -20.99
N LEU A 268 7.48 5.80 -19.86
CA LEU A 268 7.15 6.47 -18.60
C LEU A 268 7.47 7.96 -18.66
N ALA A 269 6.69 8.76 -17.95
CA ALA A 269 6.97 10.19 -17.79
C ALA A 269 8.28 10.43 -17.00
N PRO A 270 9.01 11.55 -17.24
CA PRO A 270 10.35 11.78 -16.70
C PRO A 270 10.48 11.66 -15.17
N GLU A 271 9.45 12.01 -14.42
CA GLU A 271 9.43 11.92 -12.96
C GLU A 271 9.61 10.48 -12.45
N TRP A 272 9.10 9.48 -13.18
CA TRP A 272 9.21 8.07 -12.79
C TRP A 272 10.65 7.56 -12.84
N PHE A 273 11.52 8.19 -13.64
CA PHE A 273 12.95 7.87 -13.69
C PHE A 273 13.69 8.26 -12.39
N ASN A 274 13.04 9.01 -11.50
CA ASN A 274 13.60 9.39 -10.20
C ASN A 274 13.14 8.48 -9.04
N TYR A 275 12.17 7.60 -9.26
CA TYR A 275 11.80 6.58 -8.27
C TYR A 275 12.85 5.49 -8.20
N ARG A 276 13.06 4.95 -7.00
CA ARG A 276 13.99 3.86 -6.72
C ARG A 276 13.33 2.86 -5.80
N LEU A 277 13.67 1.59 -6.00
CA LEU A 277 13.36 0.51 -5.10
C LEU A 277 14.22 0.66 -3.85
N ASP A 278 13.61 0.57 -2.67
CA ASP A 278 14.39 0.53 -1.42
C ASP A 278 14.75 -0.91 -1.05
N GLY A 279 13.90 -1.88 -1.40
CA GLY A 279 14.19 -3.30 -1.27
C GLY A 279 12.98 -4.18 -1.52
N VAL A 280 13.19 -5.50 -1.44
CA VAL A 280 12.17 -6.52 -1.62
C VAL A 280 12.20 -7.54 -0.48
N GLN A 281 11.02 -7.95 0.00
CA GLN A 281 10.86 -9.13 0.86
C GLN A 281 10.07 -10.21 0.10
N VAL A 282 10.58 -11.43 0.10
CA VAL A 282 9.89 -12.64 -0.41
C VAL A 282 9.81 -13.74 0.65
N ASP A 283 10.44 -13.51 1.80
CA ASP A 283 10.46 -14.42 2.94
C ASP A 283 10.59 -13.64 4.24
N PHE A 284 10.24 -14.28 5.36
CA PHE A 284 10.31 -13.72 6.70
C PHE A 284 11.75 -13.67 7.24
N LEU A 285 12.60 -14.58 6.78
CA LEU A 285 14.00 -14.74 7.19
C LEU A 285 14.92 -14.70 5.97
N ASP A 286 16.12 -14.16 6.13
CA ASP A 286 17.17 -14.24 5.12
C ASP A 286 17.83 -15.62 5.10
N ALA A 287 18.77 -15.84 4.16
CA ALA A 287 19.50 -17.10 4.04
C ALA A 287 20.35 -17.46 5.29
N SER A 288 20.62 -16.49 6.18
CA SER A 288 21.31 -16.69 7.45
C SER A 288 20.34 -16.91 8.63
N GLY A 289 19.04 -17.01 8.38
CA GLY A 289 18.01 -17.18 9.39
C GLY A 289 17.66 -15.90 10.17
N LYS A 290 18.13 -14.72 9.73
CA LYS A 290 17.80 -13.45 10.39
C LYS A 290 16.50 -12.87 9.85
N PRO A 291 15.65 -12.24 10.69
CA PRO A 291 14.47 -11.53 10.22
C PRO A 291 14.76 -10.54 9.09
N THR A 292 14.06 -10.68 7.97
CA THR A 292 14.07 -9.67 6.92
C THR A 292 13.30 -8.43 7.40
N ARG A 293 13.78 -7.25 6.99
CA ARG A 293 13.18 -5.96 7.32
C ARG A 293 13.02 -5.15 6.04
N LEU A 294 11.90 -4.45 5.95
CA LEU A 294 11.61 -3.51 4.88
C LEU A 294 10.63 -2.47 5.42
N GLY A 295 10.77 -1.25 4.94
CA GLY A 295 9.91 -0.14 5.30
C GLY A 295 10.17 1.05 4.39
N ASN A 296 9.21 1.93 4.34
CA ASN A 296 9.18 3.14 3.54
C ASN A 296 9.17 4.35 4.48
N SER A 297 10.06 5.30 4.24
CA SER A 297 10.24 6.45 5.12
C SER A 297 9.09 7.44 5.10
N ILE A 298 8.21 7.38 4.10
CA ILE A 298 6.93 8.09 4.10
C ILE A 298 5.84 7.23 4.75
N ILE A 299 5.64 5.99 4.30
CA ILE A 299 4.48 5.17 4.72
C ILE A 299 4.60 4.73 6.19
N GLU A 300 5.68 4.04 6.56
CA GLU A 300 5.91 3.62 7.95
C GLU A 300 6.61 4.70 8.77
N GLY A 301 7.52 5.45 8.14
CA GLY A 301 8.33 6.42 8.86
C GLY A 301 7.58 7.67 9.27
N ASP A 302 6.92 8.32 8.32
CA ASP A 302 6.28 9.61 8.54
C ASP A 302 4.79 9.46 8.87
N ASN A 303 4.05 8.80 8.00
CA ASN A 303 2.60 8.66 8.11
C ASN A 303 2.20 7.81 9.32
N ALA A 304 2.81 6.62 9.52
CA ALA A 304 2.54 5.80 10.70
C ALA A 304 3.19 6.34 12.01
N GLY A 305 3.96 7.44 11.93
CA GLY A 305 4.27 8.29 13.09
C GLY A 305 5.63 8.10 13.76
N ASN A 306 6.57 7.32 13.21
CA ASN A 306 7.96 7.29 13.71
C ASN A 306 8.98 6.64 12.73
N PRO A 307 9.98 7.38 12.19
CA PRO A 307 11.04 6.82 11.34
C PRO A 307 11.85 5.71 11.99
N GLN A 308 12.05 5.77 13.31
CA GLN A 308 12.75 4.73 14.06
C GLN A 308 11.90 3.47 14.25
N ALA A 309 10.56 3.55 14.14
CA ALA A 309 9.71 2.35 14.15
C ALA A 309 9.94 1.49 12.89
N MET A 310 10.37 2.11 11.77
CA MET A 310 10.76 1.37 10.56
C MET A 310 11.88 0.37 10.81
N ALA A 311 12.78 0.65 11.77
CA ALA A 311 13.82 -0.28 12.13
C ALA A 311 13.25 -1.63 12.60
N LYS A 312 11.97 -1.70 12.99
CA LYS A 312 11.24 -2.91 13.39
C LYS A 312 10.13 -3.28 12.39
N SER A 313 10.10 -2.69 11.21
CA SER A 313 9.11 -3.00 10.18
C SER A 313 9.50 -4.24 9.38
N SER A 314 8.52 -5.13 9.21
CA SER A 314 8.57 -6.24 8.27
C SER A 314 7.17 -6.39 7.70
N CYS A 315 6.99 -5.86 6.49
CA CYS A 315 5.66 -5.73 5.89
C CYS A 315 5.04 -7.12 5.66
N ILE A 316 5.82 -8.06 5.09
CA ILE A 316 5.38 -9.44 4.87
C ILE A 316 4.97 -10.13 6.19
N THR A 317 5.72 -9.91 7.28
CA THR A 317 5.43 -10.54 8.58
C THR A 317 4.14 -10.01 9.19
N CYS A 318 3.96 -8.69 9.21
CA CYS A 318 2.74 -8.06 9.70
C CYS A 318 1.53 -8.47 8.85
N HIS A 319 1.69 -8.55 7.53
CA HIS A 319 0.61 -8.92 6.62
C HIS A 319 0.18 -10.38 6.76
N ASN A 320 1.09 -11.29 7.08
CA ASN A 320 0.74 -12.69 7.37
C ASN A 320 -0.26 -12.83 8.53
N LEU A 321 -0.38 -11.84 9.43
CA LEU A 321 -1.32 -11.90 10.55
C LEU A 321 -2.78 -11.62 10.15
N SER A 322 -3.03 -11.08 8.95
CA SER A 322 -4.40 -10.82 8.48
C SER A 322 -5.20 -12.11 8.49
N SER A 323 -6.25 -12.16 9.30
CA SER A 323 -7.02 -13.38 9.54
C SER A 323 -8.42 -13.10 10.07
N ILE A 324 -9.31 -14.08 9.95
CA ILE A 324 -10.69 -14.04 10.43
C ILE A 324 -11.11 -15.38 11.01
N ASN A 325 -12.01 -15.38 12.00
CA ASN A 325 -12.62 -16.59 12.54
C ASN A 325 -14.13 -16.68 12.19
N PRO A 326 -14.81 -17.81 12.47
CA PRO A 326 -16.24 -17.98 12.17
C PRO A 326 -17.17 -17.00 12.89
N ALA A 327 -16.73 -16.37 13.99
CA ALA A 327 -17.50 -15.30 14.65
C ALA A 327 -17.36 -13.95 13.92
N GLY A 328 -16.55 -13.87 12.86
CA GLY A 328 -16.25 -12.62 12.16
C GLY A 328 -15.19 -11.77 12.85
N ASN A 329 -14.52 -12.28 13.87
CA ASN A 329 -13.45 -11.57 14.59
C ASN A 329 -12.13 -11.70 13.84
N GLU A 330 -11.27 -10.70 13.98
CA GLU A 330 -9.95 -10.63 13.35
C GLU A 330 -8.84 -10.46 14.38
N GLN A 331 -7.62 -10.86 14.01
CA GLN A 331 -6.47 -10.63 14.87
C GLN A 331 -6.07 -9.16 14.86
N ASN A 332 -5.63 -8.67 16.02
CA ASN A 332 -5.01 -7.36 16.10
C ASN A 332 -3.68 -7.36 15.32
N PRO A 333 -3.39 -6.30 14.57
CA PRO A 333 -2.08 -6.12 13.96
C PRO A 333 -1.00 -6.03 15.05
N ASN A 334 0.16 -6.59 14.77
CA ASN A 334 1.30 -6.58 15.68
C ASN A 334 2.58 -6.32 14.89
N PHE A 335 3.43 -5.43 15.40
CA PHE A 335 4.72 -5.05 14.79
C PHE A 335 5.80 -6.10 15.06
N ILE A 336 5.54 -7.32 14.59
CA ILE A 336 6.47 -8.46 14.68
C ILE A 336 7.39 -8.52 13.47
N ILE A 337 8.56 -9.13 13.68
CA ILE A 337 9.54 -9.43 12.65
C ILE A 337 9.92 -10.91 12.72
N GLY A 338 10.36 -11.46 11.60
CA GLY A 338 10.77 -12.86 11.50
C GLY A 338 9.58 -13.78 11.25
N ALA A 339 9.76 -15.08 11.42
CA ALA A 339 8.69 -16.04 11.14
C ALA A 339 7.50 -15.82 12.10
N PRO A 340 6.29 -15.55 11.58
CA PRO A 340 5.10 -15.38 12.41
C PRO A 340 4.71 -16.71 13.06
N GLN A 341 4.09 -16.65 14.24
CA GLN A 341 3.46 -17.82 14.84
C GLN A 341 2.23 -18.23 14.02
N PRO A 342 1.84 -19.52 14.04
CA PRO A 342 0.57 -19.94 13.47
C PRO A 342 -0.60 -19.12 14.02
N PRO A 343 -1.64 -18.86 13.21
CA PRO A 343 -2.82 -18.18 13.71
C PRO A 343 -3.45 -18.97 14.87
N PRO A 344 -4.13 -18.32 15.83
CA PRO A 344 -4.86 -19.00 16.88
C PRO A 344 -5.88 -19.99 16.31
N SER A 345 -6.21 -21.02 17.10
CA SER A 345 -7.20 -22.02 16.68
C SER A 345 -8.51 -21.36 16.23
N GLY A 346 -9.02 -21.79 15.07
CA GLY A 346 -10.24 -21.25 14.46
C GLY A 346 -10.05 -19.98 13.62
N TYR A 347 -8.86 -19.38 13.58
CA TYR A 347 -8.55 -18.28 12.66
C TYR A 347 -8.00 -18.82 11.33
N VAL A 348 -8.50 -18.25 10.23
CA VAL A 348 -8.05 -18.53 8.86
C VAL A 348 -7.32 -17.31 8.33
N LEU A 349 -6.12 -17.50 7.79
CA LEU A 349 -5.33 -16.42 7.18
C LEU A 349 -6.01 -15.91 5.90
N ARG A 350 -5.98 -14.60 5.71
CA ARG A 350 -6.53 -13.87 4.55
C ARG A 350 -5.50 -13.62 3.45
N ASP A 351 -4.51 -14.52 3.34
CA ASP A 351 -3.47 -14.49 2.30
C ASP A 351 -2.79 -13.12 2.18
N PHE A 352 -2.29 -12.59 3.30
CA PHE A 352 -1.58 -11.31 3.41
C PHE A 352 -2.40 -10.03 3.16
N VAL A 353 -3.68 -10.14 2.75
CA VAL A 353 -4.51 -8.98 2.41
C VAL A 353 -5.24 -8.44 3.64
N TRP A 354 -4.74 -7.32 4.19
CA TRP A 354 -5.39 -6.63 5.32
C TRP A 354 -6.63 -5.83 4.91
N SER A 355 -6.76 -5.45 3.64
CA SER A 355 -7.89 -4.64 3.18
C SER A 355 -9.25 -5.33 3.35
N LEU A 356 -9.26 -6.67 3.44
CA LEU A 356 -10.43 -7.47 3.80
C LEU A 356 -11.02 -7.13 5.19
N THR A 357 -10.27 -6.46 6.10
CA THR A 357 -10.83 -5.98 7.37
C THR A 357 -11.80 -4.81 7.20
N LEU A 358 -11.66 -4.05 6.10
CA LEU A 358 -12.53 -2.92 5.77
C LEU A 358 -13.96 -3.36 5.39
N ALA A 359 -14.15 -4.65 5.10
CA ALA A 359 -15.43 -5.23 4.71
C ALA A 359 -16.49 -5.05 5.80
N LEU A 360 -17.67 -4.58 5.39
CA LEU A 360 -18.76 -4.29 6.32
C LEU A 360 -19.65 -5.51 6.64
N PRO A 361 -20.34 -5.50 7.81
CA PRO A 361 -20.15 -4.55 8.91
C PRO A 361 -18.74 -4.65 9.53
N PRO A 362 -18.24 -3.59 10.20
CA PRO A 362 -16.95 -3.65 10.88
C PRO A 362 -16.98 -4.76 11.97
N PRO A 363 -15.81 -5.16 12.51
CA PRO A 363 -15.74 -6.19 13.54
C PRO A 363 -16.72 -5.96 14.69
N SER A 364 -17.44 -7.01 15.09
CA SER A 364 -18.23 -7.02 16.31
C SER A 364 -17.28 -7.18 17.50
N ASN A 365 -16.81 -6.07 18.06
CA ASN A 365 -16.08 -6.08 19.32
C ASN A 365 -16.99 -6.50 20.49
#